data_AF-A0A965ANC5-F1
#
_entry.id   AF-A0A965ANC5-F1
#
_cell.length_a   1.000
_cell.length_b   1.000
_cell.length_c   1.000
_cell.angle_alpha   90.00
_cell.angle_beta   90.00
_cell.angle_gamma   90.00
#
_symmetry.space_group_name_H-M   'P 1'
#
loop_
_entity.id
_entity.type
_entity.pdbx_description
1 polymer ?
#
loop_
_entity_poly.entity_id
_entity_poly.type
_entity_poly.pdbx_seq_one_letter_code
_entity_poly.pdbx_strand_id
1 'polypeptide(L)'
;MGPSANALLDQIAALDRQQATIESRIDTLRVANQPVGLQLKALENLRRDEVIPRYSPLWVGAQDLYLRNESLIKELQAQLAQLDATKAELQAQRNSQSVLAPRDGMLLGLSVNPGQAVI
;
A
#
# COMPACT_ATOMS: atom_id res chain seq x y z
N MET A 1 5.60 -31.49 -5.76
CA MET A 1 5.06 -30.11 -5.85
C MET A 1 4.03 -29.98 -4.72
N GLY A 2 4.44 -29.49 -3.56
CA GLY A 2 3.58 -29.49 -2.36
C GLY A 2 2.49 -28.41 -2.43
N PRO A 3 1.29 -28.67 -1.87
CA PRO A 3 0.14 -27.75 -1.88
C PRO A 3 0.44 -26.35 -1.30
N SER A 4 1.50 -26.22 -0.50
CA SER A 4 1.97 -24.98 0.11
C SER A 4 2.55 -23.97 -0.88
N ALA A 5 3.19 -24.41 -1.97
CA ALA A 5 3.79 -23.50 -2.95
C ALA A 5 2.74 -22.73 -3.76
N ASN A 6 1.61 -23.38 -4.09
CA ASN A 6 0.49 -22.73 -4.77
C ASN A 6 -0.28 -21.79 -3.81
N ALA A 7 -0.48 -22.19 -2.56
CA ALA A 7 -1.14 -21.35 -1.56
C ALA A 7 -0.38 -20.04 -1.29
N LEU A 8 0.96 -20.08 -1.24
CA LEU A 8 1.80 -18.87 -1.10
C LEU A 8 1.68 -17.93 -2.32
N LEU A 9 1.61 -18.48 -3.53
CA LEU A 9 1.41 -17.68 -4.75
C LEU A 9 0.03 -17.03 -4.78
N ASP A 10 -1.02 -17.77 -4.41
CA ASP A 10 -2.38 -17.23 -4.31
C ASP A 10 -2.47 -16.12 -3.26
N GLN A 11 -1.73 -16.25 -2.15
CA GLN A 11 -1.68 -15.24 -1.09
C GLN A 11 -0.96 -13.96 -1.56
N ILE A 12 0.16 -14.07 -2.27
CA ILE A 12 0.85 -12.91 -2.87
C ILE A 12 -0.06 -12.21 -3.88
N ALA A 13 -0.74 -12.97 -4.75
CA ALA A 13 -1.67 -12.41 -5.72
C ALA A 13 -2.89 -11.73 -5.06
N ALA A 14 -3.35 -12.24 -3.91
CA ALA A 14 -4.39 -11.60 -3.13
C ALA A 14 -3.92 -10.26 -2.52
N LEU A 15 -2.68 -10.21 -2.01
CA LEU A 15 -2.08 -8.98 -1.51
C LEU A 15 -1.93 -7.93 -2.62
N ASP A 16 -1.52 -8.34 -3.83
CA ASP A 16 -1.41 -7.43 -4.99
C ASP A 16 -2.75 -6.78 -5.34
N ARG A 17 -3.84 -7.55 -5.31
CA ARG A 17 -5.18 -6.99 -5.53
C ARG A 17 -5.60 -6.02 -4.43
N GLN A 18 -5.23 -6.30 -3.18
CA GLN A 18 -5.50 -5.40 -2.06
C GLN A 18 -4.72 -4.09 -2.21
N GLN A 19 -3.43 -4.16 -2.58
CA GLN A 19 -2.60 -2.98 -2.87
C GLN A 19 -3.21 -2.14 -3.99
N ALA A 20 -3.52 -2.74 -5.14
CA ALA A 20 -4.14 -2.03 -6.27
C ALA A 20 -5.49 -1.38 -5.90
N THR A 21 -6.27 -2.01 -5.03
CA THR A 21 -7.53 -1.45 -4.52
C THR A 21 -7.27 -0.23 -3.63
N ILE A 22 -6.27 -0.28 -2.76
CA ILE A 22 -5.90 0.84 -1.88
C ILE A 22 -5.34 2.00 -2.69
N GLU A 23 -4.47 1.73 -3.68
CA GLU A 23 -3.95 2.74 -4.60
C GLU A 23 -5.07 3.45 -5.36
N SER A 24 -6.00 2.68 -5.93
CA SER A 24 -7.18 3.24 -6.61
C SER A 24 -8.03 4.13 -5.70
N ARG A 25 -8.19 3.75 -4.42
CA ARG A 25 -8.89 4.57 -3.42
C ARG A 25 -8.13 5.85 -3.10
N ILE A 26 -6.81 5.78 -2.95
CA ILE A 26 -5.95 6.97 -2.72
C ILE A 26 -6.09 7.94 -3.89
N ASP A 27 -6.03 7.45 -5.14
CA ASP A 27 -6.14 8.31 -6.32
C ASP A 27 -7.52 8.93 -6.45
N THR A 28 -8.58 8.17 -6.17
CA THR A 28 -9.95 8.69 -6.12
C THR A 28 -10.07 9.82 -5.09
N LEU A 29 -9.52 9.63 -3.89
CA LEU A 29 -9.53 10.65 -2.84
C LEU A 29 -8.70 11.88 -3.22
N ARG A 30 -7.54 11.71 -3.86
CA ARG A 30 -6.72 12.84 -4.34
C ARG A 30 -7.45 13.67 -5.38
N VAL A 31 -8.09 13.04 -6.37
CA VAL A 31 -8.89 13.71 -7.39
C VAL A 31 -10.09 14.43 -6.74
N ALA A 32 -10.76 13.80 -5.78
CA ALA A 32 -11.85 14.42 -5.04
C ALA A 32 -11.39 15.58 -4.14
N ASN A 33 -10.16 15.53 -3.61
CA ASN A 33 -9.62 16.56 -2.71
C ASN A 33 -9.04 17.78 -3.46
N GLN A 34 -8.68 17.64 -4.74
CA GLN A 34 -8.21 18.76 -5.59
C GLN A 34 -9.17 19.97 -5.60
N PRO A 35 -10.47 19.82 -5.91
CA PRO A 35 -11.39 20.97 -5.93
C PRO A 35 -11.56 21.59 -4.53
N VAL A 36 -11.52 20.80 -3.46
CA VAL A 36 -11.58 21.30 -2.08
C VAL A 36 -10.38 22.20 -1.78
N GLY A 37 -9.18 21.79 -2.20
CA GLY A 37 -7.97 22.61 -2.07
C GLY A 37 -8.03 23.93 -2.87
N LEU A 38 -8.62 23.91 -4.07
CA LEU A 38 -8.83 25.12 -4.86
C LEU A 38 -9.84 26.07 -4.20
N GLN A 39 -10.94 25.53 -3.67
CA GLN A 39 -11.93 26.31 -2.93
C GLN A 39 -11.33 26.92 -1.66
N LEU A 40 -10.52 26.16 -0.92
CA LEU A 40 -9.83 26.66 0.26
C LEU A 40 -8.89 27.82 -0.08
N LYS A 41 -8.13 27.73 -1.18
CA LYS A 41 -7.30 28.84 -1.68
C LYS A 41 -8.13 30.07 -2.05
N ALA A 42 -9.25 29.87 -2.75
CA ALA A 42 -10.14 30.97 -3.11
C ALA A 42 -10.74 31.66 -1.87
N LEU A 43 -11.19 30.86 -0.88
CA LEU A 43 -11.70 31.37 0.39
C LEU A 43 -10.62 32.07 1.21
N GLU A 44 -9.38 31.57 1.21
CA GLU A 44 -8.25 32.25 1.86
C GLU A 44 -7.95 33.61 1.21
N ASN A 45 -8.02 33.72 -0.12
CA ASN A 45 -7.86 35.00 -0.81
C ASN A 45 -8.97 35.98 -0.41
N LEU A 46 -10.23 35.55 -0.44
CA LEU A 46 -11.37 36.38 0.01
C LEU A 46 -11.23 36.80 1.48
N ARG A 47 -10.64 35.96 2.32
CA ARG A 47 -10.36 36.29 3.74
C ARG A 47 -9.27 37.35 3.87
N ARG A 48 -8.22 37.27 3.04
CA ARG A 48 -7.13 38.24 3.01
C ARG A 48 -7.59 39.60 2.50
N ASP A 49 -8.48 39.61 1.53
CA ASP A 49 -9.08 40.82 0.96
C ASP A 49 -10.21 41.40 1.85
N GLU A 50 -10.39 40.87 3.07
CA GLU A 50 -11.42 41.25 4.05
C GLU A 50 -12.87 41.14 3.52
N VAL A 51 -13.08 40.40 2.42
CA VAL A 51 -14.40 40.17 1.80
C VAL A 51 -15.24 39.21 2.64
N ILE A 52 -14.60 38.29 3.37
CA ILE A 52 -15.27 37.37 4.30
C ILE A 52 -14.69 37.49 5.72
N PRO A 53 -15.49 37.19 6.76
CA PRO A 53 -14.99 37.20 8.14
C PRO A 53 -13.80 36.27 8.34
N ARG A 54 -12.88 36.67 9.23
CA ARG A 54 -11.69 35.89 9.59
C ARG A 54 -12.00 34.46 10.05
N TYR A 55 -13.19 34.26 10.61
CA TYR A 55 -13.74 32.98 11.06
C TYR A 55 -14.94 32.54 10.21
N SER A 56 -14.82 32.63 8.88
CA SER A 56 -15.88 32.15 7.99
C SER A 56 -16.11 30.65 8.20
N PRO A 57 -17.34 30.20 8.54
CA PRO A 57 -17.65 28.79 8.71
C PRO A 57 -17.43 28.00 7.41
N LEU A 58 -17.54 28.65 6.25
CA LEU A 58 -17.22 28.03 4.95
C LEU A 58 -15.73 27.75 4.79
N TRP A 59 -14.87 28.68 5.25
CA TRP A 59 -13.41 28.49 5.21
C TRP A 59 -12.98 27.39 6.19
N VAL A 60 -13.51 27.41 7.42
CA VAL A 60 -13.22 26.38 8.43
C VAL A 60 -13.70 25.01 7.96
N GLY A 61 -14.92 24.92 7.40
CA GLY A 61 -15.47 23.66 6.89
C GLY A 61 -14.68 23.11 5.71
N ALA A 62 -14.27 23.95 4.75
CA ALA A 62 -13.42 23.53 3.64
C ALA A 62 -12.03 23.10 4.10
N GLN A 63 -11.46 23.78 5.10
CA GLN A 63 -10.18 23.41 5.70
C GLN A 63 -10.24 22.07 6.41
N ASP A 64 -11.25 21.86 7.26
CA ASP A 64 -11.43 20.60 7.99
C ASP A 64 -11.67 19.43 7.02
N LEU A 65 -12.50 19.62 6.00
CA LEU A 65 -12.71 18.61 4.95
C LEU A 65 -11.40 18.25 4.24
N TYR A 66 -10.61 19.26 3.86
CA TYR A 66 -9.32 19.06 3.18
C TYR A 66 -8.34 18.28 4.06
N LEU A 67 -8.19 18.68 5.34
CA LEU A 67 -7.29 18.03 6.30
C LEU A 67 -7.75 16.60 6.62
N ARG A 68 -9.06 16.36 6.75
CA ARG A 68 -9.61 15.02 6.94
C ARG A 68 -9.30 14.11 5.75
N ASN A 69 -9.50 14.59 4.53
CA ASN A 69 -9.17 13.82 3.32
C ASN A 69 -7.68 13.50 3.23
N GLU A 70 -6.81 14.47 3.54
CA GLU A 70 -5.36 14.25 3.62
C GLU A 70 -4.98 13.21 4.68
N SER A 71 -5.64 13.24 5.84
CA SER A 71 -5.44 12.24 6.90
C SER A 71 -5.83 10.84 6.44
N LEU A 72 -6.97 10.71 5.75
CA LEU A 72 -7.42 9.42 5.20
C LEU A 72 -6.46 8.89 4.13
N ILE A 73 -5.92 9.76 3.26
CA ILE A 73 -4.91 9.39 2.28
C ILE A 73 -3.65 8.85 3.00
N LYS A 74 -3.18 9.52 4.06
CA LYS A 74 -2.02 9.06 4.83
C LYS A 74 -2.26 7.72 5.52
N GLU A 75 -3.45 7.50 6.05
CA GLU A 75 -3.82 6.23 6.67
C GLU A 75 -3.78 5.09 5.63
N LEU A 76 -4.36 5.31 4.45
CA LEU A 76 -4.30 4.34 3.35
C LEU A 76 -2.87 4.09 2.87
N GLN A 77 -2.01 5.11 2.84
CA GLN A 77 -0.59 4.94 2.53
C GLN A 77 0.15 4.10 3.58
N ALA A 78 -0.17 4.28 4.86
CA ALA A 78 0.40 3.45 5.92
C ALA A 78 -0.05 1.98 5.80
N GLN A 79 -1.31 1.73 5.44
CA GLN A 79 -1.82 0.39 5.17
C GLN A 79 -1.10 -0.25 3.97
N LEU A 80 -0.84 0.52 2.91
CA LEU A 80 -0.07 0.06 1.74
C LEU A 80 1.36 -0.34 2.14
N ALA A 81 2.05 0.49 2.92
CA ALA A 81 3.39 0.17 3.43
C ALA A 81 3.42 -1.10 4.29
N GLN A 82 2.38 -1.34 5.09
CA GLN A 82 2.25 -2.57 5.88
C GLN A 82 2.04 -3.80 4.99
N LEU A 83 1.23 -3.68 3.93
CA LEU A 83 1.03 -4.76 2.96
C LEU A 83 2.31 -5.05 2.18
N ASP A 84 3.07 -4.03 1.79
CA ASP A 84 4.38 -4.20 1.14
C ASP A 84 5.37 -4.95 2.01
N ALA A 85 5.46 -4.60 3.30
CA ALA A 85 6.31 -5.31 4.25
C ALA A 85 5.90 -6.80 4.39
N THR A 86 4.59 -7.05 4.49
CA THR A 86 4.03 -8.42 4.58
C THR A 86 4.33 -9.24 3.32
N LYS A 87 4.21 -8.62 2.15
CA LYS A 87 4.54 -9.25 0.86
C LYS A 87 6.03 -9.58 0.76
N ALA A 88 6.90 -8.65 1.17
CA ALA A 88 8.34 -8.88 1.18
C ALA A 88 8.73 -10.06 2.07
N GLU A 89 8.08 -10.20 3.24
CA GLU A 89 8.27 -11.33 4.13
C GLU A 89 7.82 -12.66 3.50
N LEU A 90 6.62 -12.71 2.90
CA LEU A 90 6.14 -13.92 2.21
C LEU A 90 7.03 -14.31 1.02
N GLN A 91 7.55 -13.32 0.29
CA GLN A 91 8.47 -13.56 -0.81
C GLN A 91 9.83 -14.06 -0.33
N ALA A 92 10.31 -13.58 0.82
CA ALA A 92 11.51 -14.12 1.48
C ALA A 92 11.30 -15.57 1.95
N GLN A 93 10.14 -15.89 2.52
CA GLN A 93 9.77 -17.27 2.90
C GLN A 93 9.70 -18.20 1.68
N ARG A 94 9.17 -17.73 0.56
CA ARG A 94 9.18 -18.49 -0.70
C ARG A 94 10.61 -18.78 -1.17
N ASN A 95 11.48 -17.76 -1.14
CA ASN A 95 12.86 -17.90 -1.59
C ASN A 95 13.66 -18.86 -0.69
N SER A 96 13.44 -18.85 0.63
CA SER A 96 14.11 -19.77 1.55
C SER A 96 13.63 -21.22 1.40
N GLN A 97 12.40 -21.43 0.93
CA GLN A 97 11.88 -22.76 0.57
C GLN A 97 12.39 -23.24 -0.81
N SER A 98 12.99 -22.37 -1.61
CA SER A 98 13.58 -22.72 -2.90
C SER A 98 15.02 -23.19 -2.71
N VAL A 99 15.28 -24.48 -2.93
CA VAL A 99 16.64 -25.03 -2.88
C VAL A 99 17.39 -24.62 -4.15
N LEU A 100 18.24 -23.61 -4.03
CA LEU A 100 19.14 -23.15 -5.09
C LEU A 100 20.57 -23.67 -4.82
N ALA A 101 21.25 -24.14 -5.86
CA ALA A 101 22.64 -24.55 -5.75
C ALA A 101 23.54 -23.33 -5.45
N PRO A 102 24.35 -23.33 -4.38
CA PRO A 102 25.14 -22.16 -3.98
C PRO A 102 26.36 -21.89 -4.87
N ARG A 103 26.73 -22.83 -5.76
CA ARG A 103 27.82 -22.69 -6.75
C ARG A 103 27.48 -23.46 -8.02
N ASP A 104 27.95 -22.97 -9.17
CA ASP A 104 27.99 -23.75 -10.40
C ASP A 104 28.93 -24.96 -10.20
N GLY A 105 28.36 -26.16 -10.21
CA GLY A 105 29.07 -27.40 -9.97
C GLY A 105 28.20 -28.61 -10.24
N MET A 106 28.82 -29.76 -10.49
CA MET A 106 28.12 -31.02 -10.71
C MET A 106 27.60 -31.57 -9.37
N LEU A 107 26.29 -31.85 -9.27
CA LEU A 107 25.68 -32.51 -8.12
C LEU A 107 26.27 -33.92 -7.97
N LEU A 108 27.14 -34.12 -6.98
CA LEU A 108 27.80 -35.40 -6.72
C LEU A 108 26.90 -36.40 -5.95
N GLY A 109 25.83 -35.92 -5.31
CA GLY A 109 24.86 -36.74 -4.58
C GLY A 109 23.87 -35.88 -3.79
N LEU A 110 22.63 -36.37 -3.64
CA LEU A 110 21.59 -35.72 -2.84
C LEU A 110 21.46 -36.45 -1.49
N SER A 111 21.68 -35.74 -0.38
CA SER A 111 21.47 -36.29 0.98
C SER A 111 19.99 -36.41 1.35
N VAL A 112 19.10 -35.80 0.57
CA VAL A 112 17.65 -35.78 0.79
C VAL A 112 16.98 -36.10 -0.53
N ASN A 113 16.11 -37.11 -0.55
CA ASN A 113 15.40 -37.49 -1.76
C ASN A 113 14.22 -36.54 -2.04
N PRO A 114 13.85 -36.31 -3.32
CA PRO A 114 12.65 -35.56 -3.66
C PRO A 114 11.40 -36.17 -2.98
N GLY A 115 10.70 -35.38 -2.15
CA GLY A 115 9.53 -35.83 -1.40
C GLY A 115 9.80 -36.35 0.01
N GLN A 116 11.06 -36.40 0.45
CA GLN A 116 11.42 -36.72 1.83
C GLN A 116 11.22 -35.47 2.71
N ALA A 117 10.46 -35.62 3.80
CA ALA A 117 10.30 -34.56 4.79
C ALA A 117 11.63 -34.31 5.51
N VAL A 118 12.03 -33.03 5.58
CA VAL A 118 13.19 -32.59 6.35
C VAL A 118 12.69 -32.16 7.72
N ILE A 119 13.17 -32.82 8.78
CA ILE A 119 12.85 -32.56 10.20
C ILE A 119 14.06 -31.95 10.90
#